data_AF-A0A940R3E2-F1
#
_entry.id   AF-A0A940R3E2-F1
#
_cell.length_a   1.000
_cell.length_b   1.000
_cell.length_c   1.000
_cell.angle_alpha   90.00
_cell.angle_beta   90.00
_cell.angle_gamma   90.00
#
_symmetry.space_group_name_H-M   'P 1'
#
loop_
_entity.id
_entity.type
_entity.pdbx_description
1 polymer ?
#
loop_
_entity_poly.entity_id
_entity_poly.type
_entity_poly.pdbx_seq_one_letter_code
_entity_poly.pdbx_strand_id
1 'polypeptide(L)'
;MTIRTGHAITAAVCCLLPLAAAADTLQVGPGQTYATPCAAIAAAGAGDTILIDAAGSYDGDVCAWSTNGLTLRGVNGRPHIDAAGNDAQGKAIWVISGDDTTIDNVELSGCRVPDANGAGIRQQGANLTVRNAFFHDNENGILAGERAGSTITIEHSEFANNGAGDGQSHNLYIGHVDRLVFRYNWSHHAVVGHLLKSRAAENVIEYNRLTGEAGGSESYEINLPNGGLSYVIGNLIQQPSTTQNGAMLDYLSEGFGQNTDDRLFVVNNTFVNGRGSGTFLQIGTAASTPVIARNNIFHGGGTPSSQASAVLDHNVVSNDALFVDATNYDYRLLPTATAVIDAGVDPGSGAGRSLQPTRVYVHPVADSGRPVVGAIDVGAYEWTGDVIFRDGFDGEG
;
A
#
# COMPACT_ATOMS: atom_id res chain seq x y z
N MET A 1 -45.93 68.13 24.05
CA MET A 1 -44.78 67.75 23.21
C MET A 1 -43.82 67.00 24.12
N THR A 2 -43.93 65.68 24.15
CA THR A 2 -43.35 64.83 25.20
C THR A 2 -42.19 64.04 24.59
N ILE A 3 -40.96 64.39 24.97
CA ILE A 3 -39.74 63.73 24.46
C ILE A 3 -39.49 62.49 25.35
N ARG A 4 -39.54 61.30 24.74
CA ARG A 4 -39.08 60.05 25.36
C ARG A 4 -37.62 59.82 24.99
N THR A 5 -36.73 59.81 25.98
CA THR A 5 -35.32 59.42 25.85
C THR A 5 -35.21 57.90 25.93
N GLY A 6 -34.92 57.24 24.81
CA GLY A 6 -34.57 55.82 24.76
C GLY A 6 -33.10 55.62 25.12
N HIS A 7 -32.83 54.81 26.15
CA HIS A 7 -31.48 54.35 26.46
C HIS A 7 -31.19 53.09 25.64
N ALA A 8 -30.26 53.19 24.69
CA ALA A 8 -29.76 52.03 23.96
C ALA A 8 -28.72 51.30 24.84
N ILE A 9 -29.01 50.06 25.21
CA ILE A 9 -28.06 49.16 25.87
C ILE A 9 -27.24 48.49 24.75
N THR A 10 -25.97 48.88 24.63
CA THR A 10 -25.02 48.25 23.71
C THR A 10 -24.51 46.96 24.36
N ALA A 11 -25.01 45.81 23.91
CA ALA A 11 -24.45 44.51 24.28
C ALA A 11 -23.13 44.30 23.55
N ALA A 12 -22.01 44.27 24.29
CA ALA A 12 -20.72 43.90 23.76
C ALA A 12 -20.70 42.39 23.51
N VAL A 13 -20.84 41.99 22.24
CA VAL A 13 -20.62 40.61 21.80
C VAL A 13 -19.11 40.37 21.82
N CYS A 14 -18.64 39.65 22.83
CA CYS A 14 -17.26 39.20 22.91
C CYS A 14 -17.07 38.04 21.92
N CYS A 15 -16.58 38.34 20.71
CA CYS A 15 -16.17 37.32 19.75
C CYS A 15 -14.92 36.60 20.28
N LEU A 16 -15.12 35.49 20.98
CA LEU A 16 -14.06 34.50 21.24
C LEU A 16 -13.69 33.86 19.89
N LEU A 17 -12.63 34.39 19.26
CA LEU A 17 -11.95 33.67 18.18
C LEU A 17 -11.36 32.40 18.80
N PRO A 18 -11.68 31.19 18.30
CA PRO A 18 -11.00 29.99 18.76
C PRO A 18 -9.52 30.15 18.39
N LEU A 19 -8.65 30.25 19.39
CA LEU A 19 -7.23 30.02 19.17
C LEU A 19 -7.11 28.59 18.65
N ALA A 20 -6.66 28.43 17.41
CA ALA A 20 -6.14 27.14 16.97
C ALA A 20 -5.03 26.77 17.96
N ALA A 21 -5.26 25.73 18.76
CA ALA A 21 -4.20 25.16 19.59
C ALA A 21 -3.07 24.78 18.63
N ALA A 22 -1.87 25.27 18.92
CA ALA A 22 -0.69 24.83 18.18
C ALA A 22 -0.48 23.35 18.48
N ALA A 23 -0.22 22.55 17.44
CA ALA A 23 0.18 21.16 17.60
C ALA A 23 1.52 21.11 18.35
N ASP A 24 1.56 20.37 19.46
CA ASP A 24 2.77 20.18 20.24
C ASP A 24 3.63 19.04 19.68
N THR A 25 4.90 19.01 20.08
CA THR A 25 5.82 17.92 19.76
C THR A 25 6.25 17.21 21.04
N LEU A 26 5.94 15.92 21.14
CA LEU A 26 6.25 15.06 22.27
C LEU A 26 7.44 14.16 21.90
N GLN A 27 8.45 14.12 22.78
CA GLN A 27 9.68 13.34 22.57
C GLN A 27 9.61 12.01 23.34
N VAL A 28 9.91 10.92 22.66
CA VAL A 28 9.90 9.55 23.18
C VAL A 28 11.29 8.93 23.06
N GLY A 29 11.75 8.27 24.13
CA GLY A 29 13.01 7.52 24.13
C GLY A 29 13.91 7.80 25.34
N PRO A 30 15.14 7.26 25.36
CA PRO A 30 16.04 7.38 26.50
C PRO A 30 16.31 8.84 26.89
N GLY A 31 16.00 9.19 28.14
CA GLY A 31 16.21 10.54 28.68
C GLY A 31 15.20 11.61 28.20
N GLN A 32 14.21 11.22 27.39
CA GLN A 32 13.12 12.11 26.96
C GLN A 32 11.99 12.16 27.99
N THR A 33 11.03 13.07 27.78
CA THR A 33 9.85 13.23 28.66
C THR A 33 9.03 11.96 28.75
N TYR A 34 8.85 11.25 27.63
CA TYR A 34 8.12 9.98 27.58
C TYR A 34 9.08 8.84 27.32
N ALA A 35 8.98 7.77 28.12
CA ALA A 35 9.82 6.60 27.94
C ALA A 35 9.37 5.73 26.76
N THR A 36 8.06 5.69 26.46
CA THR A 36 7.47 4.83 25.42
C THR A 36 6.48 5.60 24.53
N PRO A 37 6.27 5.16 23.27
CA PRO A 37 5.28 5.74 22.36
C PRO A 37 3.89 5.85 22.98
N CYS A 38 3.37 4.79 23.58
CA CYS A 38 2.02 4.77 24.14
C CYS A 38 1.84 5.72 25.33
N ALA A 39 2.89 5.99 26.10
CA ALA A 39 2.85 7.03 27.13
C ALA A 39 2.71 8.43 26.53
N ALA A 40 3.39 8.72 25.41
CA ALA A 40 3.23 9.99 24.70
C ALA A 40 1.87 10.08 24.01
N ILE A 41 1.40 9.01 23.37
CA ILE A 41 0.07 8.95 22.72
C ILE A 41 -1.05 9.25 23.71
N ALA A 42 -0.95 8.70 24.93
CA ALA A 42 -1.94 8.96 25.98
C ALA A 42 -1.96 10.42 26.47
N ALA A 43 -0.84 11.14 26.33
CA ALA A 43 -0.71 12.54 26.73
C ALA A 43 -1.01 13.53 25.59
N ALA A 44 -0.95 13.06 24.34
CA ALA A 44 -1.07 13.89 23.15
C ALA A 44 -2.48 14.47 22.98
N GLY A 45 -2.52 15.74 22.56
CA GLY A 45 -3.70 16.41 22.03
C GLY A 45 -3.88 16.17 20.54
N ALA A 46 -5.02 16.61 20.00
CA ALA A 46 -5.31 16.46 18.58
C ALA A 46 -4.34 17.28 17.72
N GLY A 47 -3.78 16.66 16.67
CA GLY A 47 -2.81 17.30 15.77
C GLY A 47 -1.35 17.19 16.22
N ASP A 48 -1.06 16.69 17.43
CA ASP A 48 0.30 16.62 17.96
C ASP A 48 1.21 15.67 17.17
N THR A 49 2.51 15.95 17.22
CA THR A 49 3.55 15.07 16.69
C THR A 49 4.30 14.37 17.81
N ILE A 50 4.48 13.06 17.70
CA ILE A 50 5.22 12.21 18.61
C ILE A 50 6.48 11.75 17.89
N LEU A 51 7.64 12.19 18.35
CA LEU A 51 8.95 11.81 17.81
C LEU A 51 9.53 10.68 18.64
N ILE A 52 9.76 9.54 18.01
CA ILE A 52 10.16 8.28 18.64
C ILE A 52 11.61 7.98 18.29
N ASP A 53 12.51 8.09 19.27
CA ASP A 53 13.94 7.84 19.06
C ASP A 53 14.25 6.35 18.89
N ALA A 54 14.94 5.98 17.82
CA ALA A 54 15.28 4.59 17.54
C ALA A 54 16.19 3.92 18.57
N ALA A 55 16.82 4.67 19.47
CA ALA A 55 17.63 4.11 20.56
C ALA A 55 16.80 3.53 21.72
N GLY A 56 15.47 3.71 21.74
CA GLY A 56 14.60 3.11 22.74
C GLY A 56 14.33 1.62 22.51
N SER A 57 14.00 0.90 23.59
CA SER A 57 13.39 -0.44 23.52
C SER A 57 11.92 -0.29 23.87
N TYR A 58 11.07 -0.76 22.96
CA TYR A 58 9.62 -0.56 23.00
C TYR A 58 8.84 -1.88 22.98
N ASP A 59 9.51 -2.98 23.32
CA ASP A 59 8.94 -4.32 23.41
C ASP A 59 7.69 -4.31 24.29
N GLY A 60 6.57 -4.73 23.72
CA GLY A 60 5.28 -4.80 24.39
C GLY A 60 4.56 -3.46 24.57
N ASP A 61 5.08 -2.35 24.02
CA ASP A 61 4.41 -1.04 24.07
C ASP A 61 3.27 -0.95 23.05
N VAL A 62 2.18 -1.66 23.37
CA VAL A 62 0.96 -1.74 22.58
C VAL A 62 -0.14 -0.88 23.19
N CYS A 63 -0.93 -0.18 22.37
CA CYS A 63 -2.02 0.66 22.87
C CYS A 63 -3.11 0.96 21.84
N ALA A 64 -4.18 1.56 22.35
CA ALA A 64 -5.29 2.06 21.55
C ALA A 64 -5.55 3.53 21.88
N TRP A 65 -5.92 4.33 20.88
CA TRP A 65 -6.25 5.74 21.07
C TRP A 65 -7.38 6.20 20.15
N SER A 66 -7.98 7.35 20.51
CA SER A 66 -9.04 8.01 19.74
C SER A 66 -8.72 9.49 19.44
N THR A 67 -7.54 9.97 19.84
CA THR A 67 -7.08 11.32 19.52
C THR A 67 -6.83 11.44 18.02
N ASN A 68 -7.43 12.45 17.39
CA ASN A 68 -7.33 12.69 15.95
C ASN A 68 -6.04 13.42 15.57
N GLY A 69 -5.62 13.29 14.32
CA GLY A 69 -4.57 14.11 13.72
C GLY A 69 -3.16 13.83 14.23
N LEU A 70 -2.94 12.73 14.97
CA LEU A 70 -1.62 12.42 15.51
C LEU A 70 -0.64 12.06 14.39
N THR A 71 0.58 12.58 14.48
CA THR A 71 1.72 12.11 13.69
C THR A 71 2.69 11.35 14.58
N LEU A 72 2.94 10.08 14.31
CA LEU A 72 3.95 9.28 14.98
C LEU A 72 5.13 9.10 14.02
N ARG A 73 6.32 9.60 14.40
CA ARG A 73 7.49 9.59 13.53
C ARG A 73 8.73 9.04 14.23
N GLY A 74 9.38 8.04 13.63
CA GLY A 74 10.70 7.60 14.04
C GLY A 74 11.79 8.62 13.71
N VAL A 75 12.70 8.86 14.67
CA VAL A 75 13.86 9.74 14.53
C VAL A 75 15.14 9.04 14.96
N ASN A 76 16.28 9.54 14.47
CA ASN A 76 17.61 8.97 14.76
C ASN A 76 17.77 7.48 14.36
N GLY A 77 16.99 7.04 13.38
CA GLY A 77 16.86 5.65 12.96
C GLY A 77 15.38 5.28 12.83
N ARG A 78 15.11 3.98 12.70
CA ARG A 78 13.76 3.42 12.71
C ARG A 78 13.52 2.76 14.08
N PRO A 79 12.64 3.30 14.95
CA PRO A 79 12.27 2.64 16.18
C PRO A 79 11.46 1.39 15.88
N HIS A 80 11.75 0.33 16.64
CA HIS A 80 11.09 -0.96 16.57
C HIS A 80 10.15 -1.16 17.75
N ILE A 81 8.88 -1.41 17.44
CA ILE A 81 7.86 -1.79 18.41
C ILE A 81 7.51 -3.25 18.13
N ASP A 82 8.15 -4.15 18.86
CA ASP A 82 7.78 -5.57 18.92
C ASP A 82 6.58 -5.73 19.86
N ALA A 83 5.53 -6.43 19.44
CA ALA A 83 4.40 -6.78 20.28
C ALA A 83 4.80 -7.57 21.54
N ALA A 84 5.88 -8.37 21.47
CA ALA A 84 6.44 -9.15 22.57
C ALA A 84 5.39 -9.98 23.34
N GLY A 85 4.43 -10.56 22.62
CA GLY A 85 3.33 -11.35 23.17
C GLY A 85 2.17 -10.54 23.77
N ASN A 86 2.19 -9.22 23.65
CA ASN A 86 1.10 -8.33 24.02
C ASN A 86 0.33 -7.87 22.79
N ASP A 87 -0.89 -7.38 23.02
CA ASP A 87 -1.70 -6.72 22.03
C ASP A 87 -2.62 -5.69 22.70
N ALA A 88 -3.06 -4.70 21.93
CA ALA A 88 -4.10 -3.78 22.33
C ALA A 88 -5.47 -4.33 21.90
N GLN A 89 -6.37 -4.45 22.87
CA GLN A 89 -7.80 -4.79 22.69
C GLN A 89 -8.10 -6.14 22.05
N GLY A 90 -7.19 -7.12 22.09
CA GLY A 90 -7.31 -8.38 21.36
C GLY A 90 -7.08 -8.22 19.85
N LYS A 91 -6.38 -7.18 19.39
CA LYS A 91 -6.40 -6.76 17.97
C LYS A 91 -5.05 -6.44 17.33
N ALA A 92 -4.23 -5.58 17.94
CA ALA A 92 -3.04 -5.05 17.24
C ALA A 92 -1.99 -4.47 18.20
N ILE A 93 -0.78 -4.19 17.70
CA ILE A 93 0.17 -3.31 18.40
C ILE A 93 -0.47 -1.94 18.60
N TRP A 94 -0.97 -1.34 17.52
CA TRP A 94 -1.66 -0.05 17.55
C TRP A 94 -3.10 -0.17 17.04
N VAL A 95 -4.07 0.13 17.92
CA VAL A 95 -5.49 0.23 17.55
C VAL A 95 -5.89 1.69 17.45
N ILE A 96 -6.12 2.15 16.22
CA ILE A 96 -6.27 3.56 15.90
C ILE A 96 -7.74 3.88 15.65
N SER A 97 -8.43 4.39 16.66
CA SER A 97 -9.80 4.90 16.52
C SER A 97 -9.85 6.39 16.18
N GLY A 98 -8.73 7.10 16.27
CA GLY A 98 -8.62 8.50 15.88
C GLY A 98 -8.61 8.65 14.36
N ASP A 99 -9.17 9.76 13.89
CA ASP A 99 -9.16 10.14 12.48
C ASP A 99 -7.82 10.83 12.12
N ASP A 100 -7.45 10.82 10.83
CA ASP A 100 -6.34 11.60 10.25
C ASP A 100 -4.94 11.31 10.85
N THR A 101 -4.67 10.06 11.20
CA THR A 101 -3.38 9.66 11.77
C THR A 101 -2.29 9.50 10.69
N THR A 102 -1.07 9.94 10.98
CA THR A 102 0.12 9.69 10.17
C THR A 102 1.14 8.84 10.94
N ILE A 103 1.61 7.75 10.33
CA ILE A 103 2.70 6.91 10.80
C ILE A 103 3.88 7.06 9.82
N ASP A 104 5.06 7.39 10.33
CA ASP A 104 6.24 7.68 9.50
C ASP A 104 7.51 7.05 10.10
N ASN A 105 8.22 6.24 9.32
CA ASN A 105 9.53 5.67 9.71
C ASN A 105 9.48 4.84 11.00
N VAL A 106 8.56 3.87 11.09
CA VAL A 106 8.42 2.96 12.24
C VAL A 106 8.47 1.49 11.79
N GLU A 107 8.98 0.60 12.65
CA GLU A 107 8.92 -0.86 12.49
C GLU A 107 7.94 -1.48 13.50
N LEU A 108 7.04 -2.35 13.02
CA LEU A 108 5.97 -2.98 13.81
C LEU A 108 5.96 -4.49 13.56
N SER A 109 6.18 -5.29 14.59
CA SER A 109 6.31 -6.74 14.43
C SER A 109 5.73 -7.60 15.53
N GLY A 110 5.52 -8.88 15.21
CA GLY A 110 5.29 -9.93 16.21
C GLY A 110 3.88 -9.99 16.80
N CYS A 111 2.94 -9.17 16.32
CA CYS A 111 1.57 -9.16 16.85
C CYS A 111 0.84 -10.46 16.51
N ARG A 112 0.42 -11.19 17.56
CA ARG A 112 -0.37 -12.42 17.46
C ARG A 112 -1.50 -12.39 18.48
N VAL A 113 -2.72 -12.70 18.05
CA VAL A 113 -3.90 -12.73 18.93
C VAL A 113 -4.63 -14.07 18.81
N PRO A 114 -5.45 -14.48 19.80
CA PRO A 114 -6.09 -15.81 19.79
C PRO A 114 -6.91 -16.12 18.53
N ASP A 115 -7.49 -15.10 17.90
CA ASP A 115 -8.32 -15.23 16.69
C ASP A 115 -7.51 -15.28 15.38
N ALA A 116 -6.17 -15.36 15.46
CA ALA A 116 -5.25 -15.40 14.31
C ALA A 116 -5.36 -14.18 13.36
N ASN A 117 -5.64 -13.00 13.93
CA ASN A 117 -5.92 -11.78 13.17
C ASN A 117 -5.25 -10.52 13.78
N GLY A 118 -4.16 -10.71 14.52
CA GLY A 118 -3.38 -9.69 15.21
C GLY A 118 -2.61 -8.83 14.23
N ALA A 119 -2.80 -7.51 14.28
CA ALA A 119 -2.20 -6.60 13.30
C ALA A 119 -1.06 -5.74 13.85
N GLY A 120 -0.13 -5.30 13.01
CA GLY A 120 0.73 -4.17 13.36
C GLY A 120 -0.10 -2.91 13.62
N ILE A 121 -1.03 -2.60 12.71
CA ILE A 121 -2.05 -1.56 12.90
C ILE A 121 -3.45 -2.11 12.65
N ARG A 122 -4.36 -1.87 13.60
CA ARG A 122 -5.81 -1.97 13.39
C ARG A 122 -6.39 -0.57 13.22
N GLN A 123 -6.62 -0.15 11.98
CA GLN A 123 -7.25 1.14 11.69
C GLN A 123 -8.78 1.04 11.84
N GLN A 124 -9.36 1.88 12.69
CA GLN A 124 -10.81 1.99 12.92
C GLN A 124 -11.34 3.41 12.60
N GLY A 125 -10.52 4.45 12.79
CA GLY A 125 -10.84 5.83 12.39
C GLY A 125 -10.78 6.04 10.87
N ALA A 126 -11.21 7.21 10.42
CA ALA A 126 -11.04 7.66 9.04
C ALA A 126 -9.61 8.15 8.79
N ASN A 127 -9.14 7.99 7.56
CA ASN A 127 -7.87 8.53 7.06
C ASN A 127 -6.62 8.05 7.83
N LEU A 128 -5.82 7.24 7.16
CA LEU A 128 -4.52 6.80 7.66
C LEU A 128 -3.48 7.09 6.57
N THR A 129 -2.37 7.70 6.98
CA THR A 129 -1.19 7.83 6.13
C THR A 129 -0.04 7.04 6.76
N VAL A 130 0.54 6.11 6.01
CA VAL A 130 1.72 5.33 6.42
C VAL A 130 2.84 5.58 5.43
N ARG A 131 4.00 5.98 5.94
CA ARG A 131 5.19 6.24 5.12
C ARG A 131 6.45 5.66 5.73
N ASN A 132 7.37 5.24 4.87
CA ASN A 132 8.70 4.80 5.29
C ASN A 132 8.65 3.69 6.34
N ALA A 133 7.60 2.89 6.44
CA ALA A 133 7.35 1.98 7.56
C ALA A 133 7.69 0.52 7.21
N PHE A 134 7.90 -0.32 8.21
CA PHE A 134 8.18 -1.75 8.02
C PHE A 134 7.26 -2.58 8.92
N PHE A 135 6.50 -3.50 8.32
CA PHE A 135 5.56 -4.38 9.02
C PHE A 135 5.93 -5.83 8.73
N HIS A 136 6.31 -6.58 9.76
CA HIS A 136 6.69 -7.98 9.56
C HIS A 136 6.38 -8.89 10.73
N ASP A 137 6.26 -10.19 10.44
CA ASP A 137 6.05 -11.25 11.43
C ASP A 137 4.80 -11.05 12.33
N ASN A 138 3.85 -10.22 11.89
CA ASN A 138 2.53 -10.11 12.49
C ASN A 138 1.59 -11.14 11.84
N GLU A 139 0.39 -11.35 12.38
CA GLU A 139 -0.64 -12.08 11.64
C GLU A 139 -1.15 -11.20 10.48
N ASN A 140 -1.37 -9.90 10.72
CA ASN A 140 -1.58 -8.91 9.65
C ASN A 140 -0.58 -7.74 9.76
N GLY A 141 -0.06 -7.23 8.65
CA GLY A 141 0.70 -5.97 8.69
C GLY A 141 -0.20 -4.80 9.08
N ILE A 142 -1.19 -4.51 8.24
CA ILE A 142 -2.28 -3.57 8.52
C ILE A 142 -3.63 -4.22 8.25
N LEU A 143 -4.55 -4.06 9.19
CA LEU A 143 -5.97 -4.40 9.05
C LEU A 143 -6.82 -3.13 9.23
N ALA A 144 -7.25 -2.52 8.12
CA ALA A 144 -8.14 -1.38 8.14
C ALA A 144 -9.60 -1.83 8.07
N GLY A 145 -10.43 -1.31 8.99
CA GLY A 145 -11.87 -1.57 9.01
C GLY A 145 -12.63 -0.88 7.89
N GLU A 146 -13.96 -0.93 7.99
CA GLU A 146 -14.86 -0.26 7.05
C GLU A 146 -15.21 1.15 7.55
N ARG A 147 -14.96 2.16 6.71
CA ARG A 147 -15.17 3.56 7.05
C ARG A 147 -15.41 4.38 5.78
N ALA A 148 -16.68 4.68 5.49
CA ALA A 148 -17.06 5.60 4.42
C ALA A 148 -16.42 6.98 4.62
N GLY A 149 -16.01 7.63 3.53
CA GLY A 149 -15.26 8.89 3.55
C GLY A 149 -13.76 8.75 3.80
N SER A 150 -13.26 7.53 4.09
CA SER A 150 -11.87 7.31 4.47
C SER A 150 -10.95 7.14 3.25
N THR A 151 -9.77 7.75 3.31
CA THR A 151 -8.65 7.49 2.38
C THR A 151 -7.48 6.88 3.15
N ILE A 152 -7.02 5.71 2.73
CA ILE A 152 -5.80 5.09 3.25
C ILE A 152 -4.67 5.32 2.25
N THR A 153 -3.59 5.98 2.68
CA THR A 153 -2.40 6.23 1.85
C THR A 153 -1.20 5.51 2.44
N ILE A 154 -0.54 4.68 1.65
CA ILE A 154 0.64 3.91 2.06
C ILE A 154 1.71 4.10 1.00
N GLU A 155 2.83 4.69 1.39
CA GLU A 155 3.94 5.00 0.48
C GLU A 155 5.28 4.59 1.08
N HIS A 156 6.24 4.19 0.24
CA HIS A 156 7.62 3.90 0.66
C HIS A 156 7.73 2.91 1.84
N SER A 157 6.83 1.94 1.93
CA SER A 157 6.76 1.02 3.07
C SER A 157 6.97 -0.43 2.65
N GLU A 158 7.48 -1.23 3.58
CA GLU A 158 7.77 -2.64 3.40
C GLU A 158 6.83 -3.50 4.25
N PHE A 159 6.36 -4.61 3.67
CA PHE A 159 5.52 -5.61 4.33
C PHE A 159 6.07 -7.00 4.03
N ALA A 160 6.51 -7.72 5.06
CA ALA A 160 7.18 -9.00 4.91
C ALA A 160 6.68 -10.04 5.92
N ASN A 161 6.56 -11.31 5.53
CA ASN A 161 6.36 -12.40 6.49
C ASN A 161 5.15 -12.25 7.43
N ASN A 162 4.14 -11.46 7.05
CA ASN A 162 2.90 -11.41 7.83
C ASN A 162 1.98 -12.55 7.39
N GLY A 163 1.25 -13.12 8.34
CA GLY A 163 0.30 -14.20 8.11
C GLY A 163 0.35 -15.24 9.22
N ALA A 164 -0.81 -15.82 9.51
CA ALA A 164 -1.01 -16.93 10.44
C ALA A 164 -0.97 -18.30 9.75
N GLY A 165 -0.75 -18.35 8.43
CA GLY A 165 -0.82 -19.58 7.65
C GLY A 165 -2.25 -20.07 7.33
N ASP A 166 -3.26 -19.26 7.64
CA ASP A 166 -4.68 -19.62 7.61
C ASP A 166 -5.42 -19.20 6.33
N GLY A 167 -4.79 -18.31 5.54
CA GLY A 167 -5.31 -17.79 4.28
C GLY A 167 -6.25 -16.60 4.44
N GLN A 168 -6.48 -16.14 5.67
CA GLN A 168 -7.38 -15.03 6.00
C GLN A 168 -6.63 -13.81 6.55
N SER A 169 -5.42 -14.02 7.03
CA SER A 169 -4.48 -13.01 7.50
C SER A 169 -3.49 -12.63 6.39
N HIS A 170 -3.09 -11.35 6.29
CA HIS A 170 -2.46 -10.78 5.10
C HIS A 170 -1.36 -9.77 5.44
N ASN A 171 -0.44 -9.50 4.51
CA ASN A 171 0.45 -8.36 4.63
C ASN A 171 -0.34 -7.05 4.77
N LEU A 172 -1.38 -6.88 3.96
CA LEU A 172 -2.22 -5.69 3.97
C LEU A 172 -3.68 -6.04 3.65
N TYR A 173 -4.60 -5.66 4.54
CA TYR A 173 -6.04 -5.77 4.31
C TYR A 173 -6.73 -4.42 4.56
N ILE A 174 -7.20 -3.81 3.48
CA ILE A 174 -8.05 -2.62 3.49
C ILE A 174 -9.53 -3.01 3.32
N GLY A 175 -10.36 -2.72 4.32
CA GLY A 175 -11.81 -2.87 4.26
C GLY A 175 -12.49 -1.87 3.31
N HIS A 176 -13.81 -1.76 3.40
CA HIS A 176 -14.58 -0.79 2.62
C HIS A 176 -14.28 0.64 3.07
N VAL A 177 -13.45 1.33 2.30
CA VAL A 177 -13.11 2.75 2.40
C VAL A 177 -13.34 3.42 1.04
N ASP A 178 -13.33 4.75 0.98
CA ASP A 178 -13.53 5.44 -0.30
C ASP A 178 -12.33 5.23 -1.22
N ARG A 179 -11.11 5.28 -0.67
CA ARG A 179 -9.89 5.22 -1.49
C ARG A 179 -8.70 4.56 -0.80
N LEU A 180 -8.01 3.71 -1.54
CA LEU A 180 -6.64 3.27 -1.25
C LEU A 180 -5.67 3.95 -2.23
N VAL A 181 -4.59 4.52 -1.70
CA VAL A 181 -3.38 4.91 -2.45
C VAL A 181 -2.23 4.05 -1.94
N PHE A 182 -1.66 3.22 -2.80
CA PHE A 182 -0.58 2.28 -2.49
C PHE A 182 0.53 2.47 -3.53
N ARG A 183 1.63 3.15 -3.15
CA ARG A 183 2.73 3.47 -4.06
C ARG A 183 4.12 3.25 -3.51
N TYR A 184 5.06 2.87 -4.36
CA TYR A 184 6.49 2.79 -4.00
C TYR A 184 6.77 1.81 -2.85
N ASN A 185 5.84 0.87 -2.61
CA ASN A 185 5.93 -0.09 -1.54
C ASN A 185 6.57 -1.39 -2.01
N TRP A 186 7.10 -2.15 -1.07
CA TRP A 186 7.49 -3.53 -1.26
C TRP A 186 6.66 -4.44 -0.36
N SER A 187 5.84 -5.30 -0.93
CA SER A 187 5.16 -6.35 -0.17
C SER A 187 5.59 -7.71 -0.70
N HIS A 188 6.03 -8.59 0.19
CA HIS A 188 6.61 -9.88 -0.15
C HIS A 188 6.36 -10.92 0.93
N HIS A 189 6.51 -12.19 0.55
CA HIS A 189 6.51 -13.33 1.45
C HIS A 189 5.36 -13.32 2.47
N ALA A 190 4.10 -13.14 2.06
CA ALA A 190 3.02 -13.37 3.01
C ALA A 190 3.02 -14.87 3.41
N VAL A 191 2.81 -15.16 4.69
CA VAL A 191 2.73 -16.53 5.20
C VAL A 191 1.32 -17.02 4.95
N VAL A 192 1.07 -17.49 3.72
CA VAL A 192 -0.28 -17.67 3.16
C VAL A 192 -1.00 -16.30 3.11
N GLY A 193 -2.23 -16.23 2.59
CA GLY A 193 -2.95 -14.96 2.47
C GLY A 193 -2.53 -14.15 1.24
N HIS A 194 -2.46 -12.81 1.33
CA HIS A 194 -2.21 -11.96 0.17
C HIS A 194 -1.15 -10.89 0.48
N LEU A 195 -0.42 -10.46 -0.55
CA LEU A 195 0.47 -9.30 -0.43
C LEU A 195 -0.35 -8.01 -0.27
N LEU A 196 -1.44 -7.88 -1.05
CA LEU A 196 -2.40 -6.79 -0.93
C LEU A 196 -3.83 -7.30 -1.08
N LYS A 197 -4.69 -7.05 -0.09
CA LYS A 197 -6.16 -7.17 -0.19
C LYS A 197 -6.81 -5.81 0.03
N SER A 198 -7.71 -5.41 -0.87
CA SER A 198 -8.46 -4.15 -0.72
C SER A 198 -9.91 -4.28 -1.17
N ARG A 199 -10.82 -3.71 -0.38
CA ARG A 199 -12.25 -3.53 -0.72
C ARG A 199 -12.61 -2.06 -0.92
N ALA A 200 -11.63 -1.18 -1.10
CA ALA A 200 -11.87 0.24 -1.34
C ALA A 200 -12.68 0.48 -2.63
N ALA A 201 -13.46 1.56 -2.65
CA ALA A 201 -14.24 1.95 -3.83
C ALA A 201 -13.36 2.47 -4.98
N GLU A 202 -12.24 3.11 -4.65
CA GLU A 202 -11.16 3.45 -5.57
C GLU A 202 -9.82 2.87 -5.09
N ASN A 203 -9.08 2.20 -5.98
CA ASN A 203 -7.75 1.65 -5.70
C ASN A 203 -6.71 2.25 -6.64
N VAL A 204 -5.73 2.94 -6.09
CA VAL A 204 -4.57 3.48 -6.82
C VAL A 204 -3.35 2.69 -6.40
N ILE A 205 -2.97 1.69 -7.18
CA ILE A 205 -1.88 0.74 -6.92
C ILE A 205 -0.82 0.98 -7.97
N GLU A 206 0.21 1.76 -7.63
CA GLU A 206 1.15 2.25 -8.64
C GLU A 206 2.61 2.16 -8.20
N TYR A 207 3.48 1.71 -9.10
CA TYR A 207 4.93 1.74 -8.89
C TYR A 207 5.36 0.99 -7.61
N ASN A 208 4.73 -0.16 -7.35
CA ASN A 208 5.09 -1.04 -6.24
C ASN A 208 5.88 -2.26 -6.74
N ARG A 209 6.52 -2.93 -5.78
CA ARG A 209 7.01 -4.30 -5.91
C ARG A 209 6.15 -5.22 -5.06
N LEU A 210 5.42 -6.12 -5.70
CA LEU A 210 4.53 -7.10 -5.09
C LEU A 210 5.01 -8.49 -5.50
N THR A 211 5.97 -9.03 -4.76
CA THR A 211 6.76 -10.19 -5.21
C THR A 211 6.89 -11.22 -4.11
N GLY A 212 6.47 -12.46 -4.37
CA GLY A 212 6.63 -13.54 -3.40
C GLY A 212 8.06 -14.02 -3.21
N GLU A 213 8.87 -13.93 -4.26
CA GLU A 213 10.27 -14.35 -4.31
C GLU A 213 10.49 -15.80 -3.79
N ALA A 214 11.73 -16.20 -3.54
CA ALA A 214 12.06 -17.58 -3.20
C ALA A 214 11.51 -17.93 -1.81
N GLY A 215 10.60 -18.90 -1.74
CA GLY A 215 9.99 -19.33 -0.49
C GLY A 215 8.70 -18.60 -0.14
N GLY A 216 8.28 -17.61 -0.94
CA GLY A 216 6.94 -17.01 -0.83
C GLY A 216 5.83 -18.05 -0.92
N SER A 217 4.75 -17.82 -0.17
CA SER A 217 3.62 -18.76 -0.05
C SER A 217 2.27 -18.06 -0.07
N GLU A 218 2.26 -16.78 -0.43
CA GLU A 218 1.05 -16.01 -0.67
C GLU A 218 0.14 -16.69 -1.71
N SER A 219 -1.13 -16.32 -1.65
CA SER A 219 -2.20 -16.77 -2.55
C SER A 219 -2.35 -15.79 -3.71
N TYR A 220 -2.53 -14.50 -3.43
CA TYR A 220 -2.62 -13.47 -4.48
C TYR A 220 -1.58 -12.38 -4.20
N GLU A 221 -0.92 -11.89 -5.24
CA GLU A 221 -0.12 -10.66 -5.13
C GLU A 221 -1.05 -9.44 -5.00
N ILE A 222 -2.18 -9.43 -5.70
CA ILE A 222 -3.21 -8.40 -5.58
C ILE A 222 -4.60 -9.05 -5.52
N ASN A 223 -5.36 -8.77 -4.47
CA ASN A 223 -6.74 -9.18 -4.32
C ASN A 223 -7.65 -7.96 -4.17
N LEU A 224 -8.49 -7.71 -5.18
CA LEU A 224 -9.54 -6.68 -5.19
C LEU A 224 -10.91 -7.36 -5.25
N PRO A 225 -11.30 -8.09 -4.19
CA PRO A 225 -12.39 -9.06 -4.24
C PRO A 225 -13.76 -8.42 -4.52
N ASN A 226 -13.93 -7.13 -4.21
CA ASN A 226 -15.15 -6.37 -4.49
C ASN A 226 -15.00 -5.36 -5.63
N GLY A 227 -13.98 -5.49 -6.46
CA GLY A 227 -13.73 -4.56 -7.56
C GLY A 227 -13.46 -3.14 -7.05
N GLY A 228 -14.22 -2.16 -7.53
CA GLY A 228 -13.95 -0.73 -7.33
C GLY A 228 -13.12 -0.17 -8.48
N LEU A 229 -13.22 1.14 -8.71
CA LEU A 229 -12.43 1.83 -9.74
C LEU A 229 -10.94 1.65 -9.45
N SER A 230 -10.24 0.91 -10.29
CA SER A 230 -8.89 0.44 -9.95
C SER A 230 -7.88 0.78 -11.03
N TYR A 231 -6.77 1.38 -10.61
CA TYR A 231 -5.60 1.70 -11.42
C TYR A 231 -4.43 0.88 -10.90
N VAL A 232 -3.99 -0.09 -11.70
CA VAL A 232 -2.80 -0.91 -11.43
C VAL A 232 -1.76 -0.52 -12.48
N ILE A 233 -0.84 0.38 -12.12
CA ILE A 233 0.04 1.04 -13.09
C ILE A 233 1.52 0.96 -12.69
N GLY A 234 2.39 0.51 -13.59
CA GLY A 234 3.83 0.60 -13.37
C GLY A 234 4.37 -0.32 -12.26
N ASN A 235 3.64 -1.36 -11.86
CA ASN A 235 4.04 -2.26 -10.78
C ASN A 235 4.88 -3.42 -11.32
N LEU A 236 5.78 -3.90 -10.48
CA LEU A 236 6.40 -5.20 -10.61
C LEU A 236 5.63 -6.21 -9.76
N ILE A 237 5.11 -7.26 -10.37
CA ILE A 237 4.24 -8.26 -9.74
C ILE A 237 4.79 -9.64 -10.05
N GLN A 238 5.11 -10.44 -9.03
CA GLN A 238 5.69 -11.75 -9.23
C GLN A 238 5.11 -12.79 -8.27
N GLN A 239 4.56 -13.86 -8.83
CA GLN A 239 4.15 -15.04 -8.06
C GLN A 239 5.26 -16.09 -8.09
N PRO A 240 5.63 -16.70 -6.96
CA PRO A 240 6.64 -17.74 -6.89
C PRO A 240 6.09 -19.06 -7.38
N SER A 241 6.98 -20.03 -7.62
CA SER A 241 6.56 -21.39 -7.99
C SER A 241 5.76 -22.10 -6.89
N THR A 242 5.86 -21.61 -5.65
CA THR A 242 5.25 -22.13 -4.42
C THR A 242 3.94 -21.43 -4.01
N THR A 243 3.47 -20.44 -4.80
CA THR A 243 2.20 -19.74 -4.55
C THR A 243 1.02 -20.70 -4.39
N GLN A 244 0.05 -20.32 -3.57
CA GLN A 244 -1.14 -21.13 -3.31
C GLN A 244 -2.22 -21.00 -4.37
N ASN A 245 -2.26 -19.87 -5.08
CA ASN A 245 -3.25 -19.64 -6.13
C ASN A 245 -2.56 -19.56 -7.49
N GLY A 246 -3.27 -19.95 -8.55
CA GLY A 246 -2.77 -19.77 -9.91
C GLY A 246 -3.01 -18.37 -10.46
N ALA A 247 -3.80 -17.55 -9.78
CA ALA A 247 -4.10 -16.19 -10.19
C ALA A 247 -3.22 -15.17 -9.47
N MET A 248 -2.82 -14.10 -10.16
CA MET A 248 -1.91 -13.07 -9.61
C MET A 248 -2.67 -11.83 -9.14
N LEU A 249 -3.50 -11.28 -10.03
CA LEU A 249 -4.45 -10.21 -9.73
C LEU A 249 -5.86 -10.77 -9.79
N ASP A 250 -6.53 -10.81 -8.65
CA ASP A 250 -7.95 -11.15 -8.55
C ASP A 250 -8.80 -9.89 -8.45
N TYR A 251 -9.89 -9.83 -9.22
CA TYR A 251 -10.77 -8.67 -9.29
C TYR A 251 -12.23 -9.10 -9.31
N LEU A 252 -13.02 -8.58 -8.37
CA LEU A 252 -14.48 -8.75 -8.28
C LEU A 252 -14.95 -10.22 -8.14
N SER A 253 -14.08 -11.13 -7.71
CA SER A 253 -14.44 -12.56 -7.56
C SER A 253 -15.39 -12.84 -6.39
N GLU A 254 -15.50 -11.92 -5.42
CA GLU A 254 -16.47 -12.02 -4.32
C GLU A 254 -17.73 -11.16 -4.57
N GLY A 255 -17.92 -10.68 -5.81
CA GLY A 255 -19.03 -9.80 -6.19
C GLY A 255 -18.85 -8.36 -5.70
N PHE A 256 -19.80 -7.49 -6.00
CA PHE A 256 -19.65 -6.03 -5.81
C PHE A 256 -19.48 -5.55 -4.37
N GLY A 257 -19.95 -6.30 -3.37
CA GLY A 257 -20.01 -5.78 -2.00
C GLY A 257 -20.72 -4.42 -1.96
N GLN A 258 -20.03 -3.40 -1.44
CA GLN A 258 -20.51 -2.00 -1.41
C GLN A 258 -20.06 -1.17 -2.63
N ASN A 259 -19.19 -1.70 -3.49
CA ASN A 259 -18.65 -0.98 -4.63
C ASN A 259 -19.65 -0.96 -5.79
N THR A 260 -19.66 0.13 -6.56
CA THR A 260 -20.57 0.30 -7.71
C THR A 260 -19.85 0.45 -9.04
N ASP A 261 -18.53 0.56 -9.03
CA ASP A 261 -17.67 0.68 -10.22
C ASP A 261 -16.85 -0.60 -10.39
N ASP A 262 -16.83 -1.15 -11.61
CA ASP A 262 -16.07 -2.34 -12.00
C ASP A 262 -14.99 -2.04 -13.06
N ARG A 263 -14.62 -0.77 -13.23
CA ARG A 263 -13.52 -0.39 -14.14
C ARG A 263 -12.16 -0.73 -13.55
N LEU A 264 -11.41 -1.53 -14.29
CA LEU A 264 -10.03 -1.89 -13.98
C LEU A 264 -9.10 -1.52 -15.15
N PHE A 265 -8.09 -0.71 -14.85
CA PHE A 265 -7.01 -0.33 -15.76
C PHE A 265 -5.70 -0.98 -15.28
N VAL A 266 -5.12 -1.85 -16.10
CA VAL A 266 -3.85 -2.54 -15.83
C VAL A 266 -2.84 -2.09 -16.88
N VAL A 267 -1.95 -1.17 -16.52
CA VAL A 267 -1.12 -0.45 -17.50
C VAL A 267 0.36 -0.49 -17.14
N ASN A 268 1.21 -0.86 -18.10
CA ASN A 268 2.67 -0.82 -17.93
C ASN A 268 3.17 -1.57 -16.69
N ASN A 269 2.57 -2.72 -16.35
CA ASN A 269 3.07 -3.57 -15.28
C ASN A 269 3.96 -4.68 -15.85
N THR A 270 4.90 -5.18 -15.05
CA THR A 270 5.64 -6.40 -15.34
C THR A 270 5.13 -7.50 -14.42
N PHE A 271 4.42 -8.47 -14.99
CA PHE A 271 4.00 -9.69 -14.31
C PHE A 271 4.98 -10.83 -14.61
N VAL A 272 5.43 -11.52 -13.57
CA VAL A 272 6.31 -12.68 -13.66
C VAL A 272 5.68 -13.87 -12.96
N ASN A 273 5.32 -14.88 -13.74
CA ASN A 273 4.71 -16.11 -13.25
C ASN A 273 5.75 -17.21 -13.02
N GLY A 274 6.24 -17.33 -11.79
CA GLY A 274 7.14 -18.40 -11.38
C GLY A 274 6.47 -19.78 -11.32
N ARG A 275 5.14 -19.85 -11.29
CA ARG A 275 4.36 -21.10 -11.27
C ARG A 275 4.25 -21.77 -12.65
N GLY A 276 4.53 -21.05 -13.73
CA GLY A 276 4.51 -21.60 -15.09
C GLY A 276 3.11 -21.80 -15.71
N SER A 277 2.04 -21.55 -14.95
CA SER A 277 0.65 -21.73 -15.36
C SER A 277 -0.30 -20.92 -14.48
N GLY A 278 -1.54 -20.72 -14.92
CA GLY A 278 -2.55 -19.95 -14.19
C GLY A 278 -3.10 -18.77 -14.98
N THR A 279 -3.56 -17.73 -14.29
CA THR A 279 -4.21 -16.56 -14.88
C THR A 279 -3.56 -15.28 -14.33
N PHE A 280 -3.08 -14.40 -15.19
CA PHE A 280 -2.52 -13.13 -14.72
C PHE A 280 -3.61 -12.23 -14.13
N LEU A 281 -4.71 -12.05 -14.88
CA LEU A 281 -5.85 -11.23 -14.47
C LEU A 281 -7.11 -12.10 -14.30
N GLN A 282 -7.37 -12.53 -13.08
CA GLN A 282 -8.58 -13.28 -12.72
C GLN A 282 -9.72 -12.32 -12.43
N ILE A 283 -10.67 -12.25 -13.34
CA ILE A 283 -11.82 -11.34 -13.29
C ILE A 283 -13.07 -12.14 -12.97
N GLY A 284 -13.79 -11.71 -11.94
CA GLY A 284 -15.06 -12.28 -11.51
C GLY A 284 -16.14 -12.14 -12.59
N THR A 285 -17.04 -13.12 -12.68
CA THR A 285 -18.08 -13.18 -13.71
C THR A 285 -19.14 -12.08 -13.57
N ALA A 286 -19.19 -11.39 -12.43
CA ALA A 286 -20.04 -10.22 -12.21
C ALA A 286 -19.50 -8.94 -12.88
N ALA A 287 -18.23 -8.91 -13.30
CA ALA A 287 -17.63 -7.77 -13.98
C ALA A 287 -18.24 -7.62 -15.38
N SER A 288 -18.95 -6.52 -15.58
CA SER A 288 -19.62 -6.19 -16.84
C SER A 288 -18.77 -5.28 -17.73
N THR A 289 -17.93 -4.44 -17.12
CA THR A 289 -17.01 -3.59 -17.85
C THR A 289 -15.77 -4.40 -18.29
N PRO A 290 -15.38 -4.33 -19.58
CA PRO A 290 -14.10 -4.87 -20.03
C PRO A 290 -12.91 -4.30 -19.26
N VAL A 291 -12.04 -5.16 -18.75
CA VAL A 291 -10.72 -4.76 -18.25
C VAL A 291 -9.92 -4.16 -19.39
N ILE A 292 -9.24 -3.05 -19.13
CA ILE A 292 -8.28 -2.47 -20.07
C ILE A 292 -6.88 -2.83 -19.59
N ALA A 293 -6.25 -3.80 -20.25
CA ALA A 293 -4.87 -4.17 -20.00
C ALA A 293 -4.00 -3.73 -21.16
N ARG A 294 -3.08 -2.79 -20.92
CA ARG A 294 -2.23 -2.21 -21.98
C ARG A 294 -0.76 -2.11 -21.58
N ASN A 295 0.14 -2.36 -22.53
CA ASN A 295 1.59 -2.26 -22.33
C ASN A 295 2.13 -3.11 -21.17
N ASN A 296 1.50 -4.23 -20.80
CA ASN A 296 2.01 -5.11 -19.74
C ASN A 296 2.92 -6.19 -20.29
N ILE A 297 3.92 -6.58 -19.51
CA ILE A 297 4.64 -7.84 -19.72
C ILE A 297 3.92 -8.93 -18.91
N PHE A 298 3.56 -10.03 -19.56
CA PHE A 298 3.07 -11.27 -18.95
C PHE A 298 4.09 -12.37 -19.20
N HIS A 299 5.04 -12.53 -18.28
CA HIS A 299 6.15 -13.47 -18.40
C HIS A 299 5.90 -14.76 -17.61
N GLY A 300 6.38 -15.90 -18.10
CA GLY A 300 6.37 -17.17 -17.34
C GLY A 300 5.13 -18.04 -17.54
N GLY A 301 4.40 -17.86 -18.64
CA GLY A 301 3.25 -18.71 -19.02
C GLY A 301 1.96 -18.46 -18.23
N GLY A 302 0.83 -18.85 -18.80
CA GLY A 302 -0.51 -18.63 -18.24
C GLY A 302 -1.44 -17.86 -19.19
N THR A 303 -2.65 -17.59 -18.72
CA THR A 303 -3.68 -16.87 -19.47
C THR A 303 -3.67 -15.39 -19.08
N PRO A 304 -3.53 -14.43 -20.02
CA PRO A 304 -3.50 -13.01 -19.70
C PRO A 304 -4.72 -12.53 -18.91
N SER A 305 -5.93 -12.99 -19.26
CA SER A 305 -7.14 -12.68 -18.51
C SER A 305 -8.18 -13.79 -18.60
N SER A 306 -8.97 -14.00 -17.54
CA SER A 306 -10.16 -14.86 -17.56
C SER A 306 -11.38 -14.20 -18.21
N GLN A 307 -11.38 -12.87 -18.42
CA GLN A 307 -12.50 -12.16 -19.03
C GLN A 307 -12.36 -12.17 -20.55
N ALA A 308 -13.27 -12.86 -21.24
CA ALA A 308 -13.26 -12.95 -22.69
C ALA A 308 -13.41 -11.59 -23.41
N SER A 309 -14.06 -10.62 -22.76
CA SER A 309 -14.24 -9.26 -23.28
C SER A 309 -13.09 -8.31 -22.94
N ALA A 310 -12.05 -8.76 -22.22
CA ALA A 310 -10.92 -7.90 -21.86
C ALA A 310 -10.27 -7.28 -23.10
N VAL A 311 -9.97 -5.98 -23.02
CA VAL A 311 -9.20 -5.27 -24.03
C VAL A 311 -7.73 -5.46 -23.70
N LEU A 312 -7.09 -6.40 -24.39
CA LEU A 312 -5.66 -6.67 -24.30
C LEU A 312 -4.95 -5.98 -25.46
N ASP A 313 -4.18 -4.93 -25.18
CA ASP A 313 -3.58 -4.08 -26.21
C ASP A 313 -2.09 -3.83 -25.95
N HIS A 314 -1.23 -4.07 -26.94
CA HIS A 314 0.24 -3.92 -26.81
C HIS A 314 0.85 -4.61 -25.56
N ASN A 315 0.20 -5.66 -25.04
CA ASN A 315 0.79 -6.50 -24.01
C ASN A 315 1.74 -7.51 -24.66
N VAL A 316 2.83 -7.85 -23.99
CA VAL A 316 3.78 -8.87 -24.42
C VAL A 316 3.63 -10.09 -23.53
N VAL A 317 3.20 -11.21 -24.12
CA VAL A 317 3.18 -12.53 -23.47
C VAL A 317 4.42 -13.28 -23.95
N SER A 318 5.35 -13.59 -23.05
CA SER A 318 6.64 -14.18 -23.46
C SER A 318 7.22 -15.10 -22.39
N ASN A 319 8.05 -16.06 -22.82
CA ASN A 319 8.94 -16.83 -21.95
C ASN A 319 10.43 -16.56 -22.29
N ASP A 320 10.70 -15.54 -23.11
CA ASP A 320 12.04 -15.19 -23.57
C ASP A 320 12.83 -14.48 -22.47
N ALA A 321 14.15 -14.43 -22.63
CA ALA A 321 15.02 -13.66 -21.73
C ALA A 321 14.82 -12.15 -21.95
N LEU A 322 13.98 -11.54 -21.11
CA LEU A 322 13.70 -10.10 -21.14
C LEU A 322 14.48 -9.30 -20.09
N PHE A 323 14.92 -9.95 -19.02
CA PHE A 323 15.33 -9.29 -17.78
C PHE A 323 16.82 -9.47 -17.48
N VAL A 324 17.41 -8.46 -16.84
CA VAL A 324 18.83 -8.42 -16.47
C VAL A 324 19.21 -9.63 -15.61
N ASP A 325 18.46 -9.89 -14.54
CA ASP A 325 18.68 -11.05 -13.68
C ASP A 325 17.38 -11.46 -12.96
N ALA A 326 16.52 -12.17 -13.69
CA ALA A 326 15.25 -12.68 -13.16
C ALA A 326 15.43 -13.69 -12.00
N THR A 327 16.60 -14.32 -11.88
CA THR A 327 16.90 -15.26 -10.79
C THR A 327 17.08 -14.54 -9.46
N ASN A 328 17.66 -13.34 -9.49
CA ASN A 328 17.79 -12.45 -8.34
C ASN A 328 16.72 -11.35 -8.31
N TYR A 329 15.63 -11.55 -9.06
CA TYR A 329 14.46 -10.67 -9.11
C TYR A 329 14.74 -9.23 -9.57
N ASP A 330 15.80 -9.05 -10.36
CA ASP A 330 16.06 -7.85 -11.13
C ASP A 330 15.35 -7.97 -12.49
N TYR A 331 14.22 -7.27 -12.57
CA TYR A 331 13.35 -7.25 -13.74
C TYR A 331 13.53 -6.01 -14.61
N ARG A 332 14.66 -5.31 -14.49
CA ARG A 332 15.08 -4.31 -15.48
C ARG A 332 15.28 -5.00 -16.84
N LEU A 333 15.08 -4.26 -17.91
CA LEU A 333 15.10 -4.81 -19.28
C LEU A 333 16.54 -5.04 -19.78
N LEU A 334 16.78 -6.18 -20.41
CA LEU A 334 17.99 -6.42 -21.19
C LEU A 334 17.99 -5.54 -22.45
N PRO A 335 19.15 -5.08 -22.94
CA PRO A 335 19.23 -4.35 -24.21
C PRO A 335 18.78 -5.18 -25.43
N THR A 336 18.71 -6.51 -25.28
CA THR A 336 18.22 -7.43 -26.31
C THR A 336 16.71 -7.68 -26.25
N ALA A 337 16.00 -7.08 -25.29
CA ALA A 337 14.56 -7.27 -25.09
C ALA A 337 13.71 -6.48 -26.10
N THR A 338 14.00 -6.62 -27.39
CA THR A 338 13.40 -5.82 -28.49
C THR A 338 11.89 -6.03 -28.66
N ALA A 339 11.32 -7.04 -28.02
CA ALA A 339 9.87 -7.26 -28.01
C ALA A 339 9.12 -6.27 -27.09
N VAL A 340 9.82 -5.67 -26.12
CA VAL A 340 9.24 -4.75 -25.13
C VAL A 340 9.82 -3.34 -25.20
N ILE A 341 11.07 -3.18 -25.65
CA ILE A 341 11.70 -1.88 -25.85
C ILE A 341 11.07 -1.17 -27.06
N ASP A 342 10.68 0.09 -26.90
CA ASP A 342 10.01 0.93 -27.90
C ASP A 342 8.72 0.31 -28.48
N ALA A 343 8.12 -0.66 -27.78
CA ALA A 343 7.02 -1.46 -28.30
C ALA A 343 5.64 -1.09 -27.74
N GLY A 344 5.59 -0.23 -26.72
CA GLY A 344 4.35 0.25 -26.13
C GLY A 344 3.74 1.42 -26.88
N VAL A 345 2.52 1.79 -26.47
CA VAL A 345 1.76 2.92 -27.02
C VAL A 345 1.27 3.84 -25.91
N ASP A 346 0.90 5.08 -26.25
CA ASP A 346 0.24 5.99 -25.30
C ASP A 346 -0.99 5.29 -24.68
N PRO A 347 -0.99 5.04 -23.36
CA PRO A 347 -2.08 4.34 -22.71
C PRO A 347 -3.34 5.20 -22.58
N GLY A 348 -3.25 6.51 -22.83
CA GLY A 348 -4.37 7.43 -22.83
C GLY A 348 -4.88 7.74 -21.43
N SER A 349 -6.21 7.80 -21.29
CA SER A 349 -6.88 8.12 -20.03
C SER A 349 -7.99 7.13 -19.71
N GLY A 350 -8.19 6.84 -18.43
CA GLY A 350 -9.25 5.99 -17.89
C GLY A 350 -10.01 6.74 -16.80
N ALA A 351 -11.34 6.75 -16.88
CA ALA A 351 -12.22 7.38 -15.87
C ALA A 351 -11.84 8.84 -15.50
N GLY A 352 -11.34 9.62 -16.46
CA GLY A 352 -10.95 11.02 -16.26
C GLY A 352 -9.51 11.24 -15.77
N ARG A 353 -8.71 10.18 -15.64
CA ARG A 353 -7.32 10.22 -15.19
C ARG A 353 -6.37 9.73 -16.29
N SER A 354 -5.19 10.35 -16.43
CA SER A 354 -4.12 9.83 -17.29
C SER A 354 -3.65 8.45 -16.81
N LEU A 355 -3.43 7.53 -17.75
CA LEU A 355 -2.87 6.20 -17.49
C LEU A 355 -1.36 6.14 -17.77
N GLN A 356 -0.75 7.24 -18.23
CA GLN A 356 0.68 7.31 -18.53
C GLN A 356 1.52 7.13 -17.24
N PRO A 357 2.37 6.09 -17.15
CA PRO A 357 3.29 5.98 -16.02
C PRO A 357 4.33 7.10 -16.08
N THR A 358 4.59 7.71 -14.93
CA THR A 358 5.57 8.82 -14.79
C THR A 358 6.66 8.53 -13.78
N ARG A 359 6.56 7.40 -13.08
CA ARG A 359 7.53 6.93 -12.10
C ARG A 359 7.90 5.47 -12.37
N VAL A 360 9.02 5.04 -11.80
CA VAL A 360 9.40 3.63 -11.68
C VAL A 360 9.72 3.34 -10.22
N TYR A 361 9.39 2.13 -9.78
CA TYR A 361 9.81 1.64 -8.48
C TYR A 361 11.34 1.51 -8.44
N VAL A 362 11.95 1.85 -7.30
CA VAL A 362 13.37 1.67 -7.03
C VAL A 362 13.48 0.89 -5.72
N HIS A 363 14.10 -0.28 -5.76
CA HIS A 363 14.21 -1.13 -4.58
C HIS A 363 15.14 -0.49 -3.52
N PRO A 364 14.84 -0.61 -2.20
CA PRO A 364 13.77 -1.40 -1.59
C PRO A 364 12.40 -0.73 -1.44
N VAL A 365 12.30 0.58 -1.32
CA VAL A 365 11.00 1.27 -1.11
C VAL A 365 11.05 2.71 -1.63
N ALA A 366 11.76 2.92 -2.74
CA ALA A 366 11.97 4.22 -3.36
C ALA A 366 11.30 4.31 -4.73
N ASP A 367 11.40 5.49 -5.34
CA ASP A 367 10.94 5.73 -6.69
C ASP A 367 11.88 6.68 -7.43
N SER A 368 11.77 6.69 -8.75
CA SER A 368 12.39 7.72 -9.58
C SER A 368 11.47 8.09 -10.74
N GLY A 369 11.75 9.22 -11.40
CA GLY A 369 11.02 9.61 -12.61
C GLY A 369 11.21 8.57 -13.71
N ARG A 370 10.12 8.15 -14.36
CA ARG A 370 10.21 7.27 -15.52
C ARG A 370 10.84 8.06 -16.69
N PRO A 371 12.00 7.63 -17.22
CA PRO A 371 12.61 8.23 -18.40
C PRO A 371 11.67 8.13 -19.60
N VAL A 372 11.87 9.03 -20.56
CA VAL A 372 11.16 8.99 -21.85
C VAL A 372 12.21 8.77 -22.93
N VAL A 373 12.29 7.55 -23.45
CA VAL A 373 13.24 7.18 -24.49
C VAL A 373 12.44 6.55 -25.63
N GLY A 374 12.34 7.27 -26.76
CA GLY A 374 11.57 6.76 -27.90
C GLY A 374 10.08 6.57 -27.59
N ALA A 375 9.53 5.44 -28.00
CA ALA A 375 8.16 5.04 -27.64
C ALA A 375 8.20 4.38 -26.26
N ILE A 376 7.14 4.55 -25.47
CA ILE A 376 7.10 3.95 -24.13
C ILE A 376 7.35 2.44 -24.19
N ASP A 377 8.21 1.93 -23.31
CA ASP A 377 8.45 0.50 -23.22
C ASP A 377 7.25 -0.23 -22.61
N VAL A 378 7.04 -1.48 -23.05
CA VAL A 378 6.10 -2.40 -22.40
C VAL A 378 6.68 -2.80 -21.05
N GLY A 379 5.86 -2.76 -20.00
CA GLY A 379 6.23 -3.15 -18.63
C GLY A 379 6.60 -2.00 -17.70
N ALA A 380 7.00 -2.37 -16.48
CA ALA A 380 7.21 -1.46 -15.36
C ALA A 380 8.44 -0.55 -15.49
N TYR A 381 9.44 -0.96 -16.27
CA TYR A 381 10.69 -0.23 -16.48
C TYR A 381 10.78 0.31 -17.89
N GLU A 382 11.48 1.44 -18.03
CA GLU A 382 11.95 1.98 -19.31
C GLU A 382 13.45 1.65 -19.43
N TRP A 383 13.86 1.13 -20.58
CA TRP A 383 15.24 0.90 -20.93
C TRP A 383 15.90 2.23 -21.35
N THR A 384 17.03 2.56 -20.73
CA THR A 384 17.71 3.87 -20.94
C THR A 384 19.09 3.78 -21.57
N GLY A 385 19.49 2.62 -22.09
CA GLY A 385 20.83 2.43 -22.67
C GLY A 385 21.92 2.13 -21.63
N ASP A 386 21.71 2.51 -20.36
CA ASP A 386 22.57 2.13 -19.23
C ASP A 386 21.80 1.20 -18.27
N VAL A 387 22.46 0.12 -17.83
CA VAL A 387 21.90 -0.81 -16.81
C VAL A 387 21.88 -0.14 -15.42
N ILE A 388 22.47 1.04 -15.28
CA ILE A 388 22.74 1.68 -13.99
C ILE A 388 21.57 2.58 -13.57
N PHE A 389 20.40 1.99 -13.36
CA PHE A 389 19.59 2.48 -12.25
C PHE A 389 20.16 1.80 -11.01
N ARG A 390 20.93 2.52 -10.19
CA ARG A 390 21.31 2.04 -8.86
C ARG A 390 20.04 1.85 -8.04
N ASP A 391 19.49 0.65 -8.07
CA ASP A 391 18.23 0.27 -7.44
C ASP A 391 18.45 -0.75 -6.32
N GLY A 392 19.58 -0.64 -5.60
CA GLY A 392 19.82 -1.44 -4.40
C GLY A 392 20.15 -2.93 -4.64
N PHE A 393 20.08 -3.42 -5.88
CA PHE A 393 20.58 -4.77 -6.25
C PHE A 393 22.10 -4.79 -6.49
N ASP A 394 22.71 -3.64 -6.72
CA ASP A 394 24.16 -3.46 -6.79
C ASP A 394 24.73 -3.44 -5.36
N GLY A 395 24.84 -4.63 -4.75
CA GLY A 395 25.13 -4.83 -3.32
C GLY A 395 26.02 -3.78 -2.66
N GLU A 396 25.52 -3.16 -1.59
CA GLU A 396 26.37 -2.49 -0.62
C GLU A 396 26.99 -3.57 0.28
N GLY A 397 28.32 -3.70 0.19
CA GLY A 397 29.14 -4.43 1.15
C GLY A 397 29.55 -3.59 2.34
#